data_AF-Q4RU46-F1
#
_entry.id   AF-Q4RU46-F1
#
_cell.length_a   1.000
_cell.length_b   1.000
_cell.length_c   1.000
_cell.angle_alpha   90.00
_cell.angle_beta   90.00
_cell.angle_gamma   90.00
#
_symmetry.space_group_name_H-M   'P 1'
#
loop_
_entity.id
_entity.type
_entity.pdbx_description
1 polymer ?
#
loop_
_entity_poly.entity_id
_entity_poly.type
_entity_poly.pdbx_seq_one_letter_code
_entity_poly.pdbx_strand_id
1 'polypeptide(L)' 'WQSYVDNLMADGSCQDAAIVGYTDAKYVWASFGGGTFANMTV' A
#
# COMPACT_ATOMS: atom_id res chain seq x y z
N TRP A 1 -1.34 8.46 3.61
CA TRP A 1 -1.31 7.46 2.52
C TRP A 1 -2.45 6.45 2.62
N GLN A 2 -2.99 6.20 3.81
CA GLN A 2 -4.13 5.28 3.96
C GLN A 2 -5.33 5.67 3.09
N SER A 3 -5.71 6.96 3.04
CA SER A 3 -6.78 7.43 2.15
C SER A 3 -6.55 7.17 0.65
N TYR A 4 -5.28 7.08 0.21
CA TYR A 4 -4.97 6.68 -1.16
C TYR A 4 -5.13 5.18 -1.36
N VAL A 5 -4.71 4.38 -0.39
CA VAL A 5 -4.96 2.93 -0.38
C VAL A 5 -6.47 2.67 -0.39
N ASP A 6 -7.24 3.38 0.43
CA ASP A 6 -8.69 3.25 0.49
C ASP A 6 -9.36 3.66 -0.83
N ASN A 7 -8.87 4.73 -1.48
CA ASN A 7 -9.32 5.12 -2.83
C ASN A 7 -8.95 4.09 -3.91
N LEU A 8 -7.77 3.48 -3.83
CA LEU A 8 -7.35 2.40 -4.74
C LEU A 8 -8.17 1.13 -4.55
N MET A 9 -8.58 0.84 -3.31
CA MET A 9 -9.42 -0.31 -2.99
C MET A 9 -10.92 -0.04 -3.20
N ALA A 10 -11.33 1.22 -3.38
CA ALA A 10 -12.73 1.61 -3.55
C ALA A 10 -13.35 1.07 -4.86
N ASP A 11 -12.54 0.76 -5.86
CA ASP A 11 -13.01 0.17 -7.11
C ASP A 11 -13.36 -1.33 -6.98
N GLY A 12 -12.99 -1.98 -5.88
CA GLY A 12 -13.23 -3.40 -5.61
C GLY A 12 -12.56 -4.36 -6.60
N SER A 13 -11.71 -3.86 -7.49
CA SER A 13 -10.97 -4.64 -8.49
C SER A 13 -9.61 -5.08 -7.98
N CYS A 14 -9.05 -4.32 -7.04
CA CYS A 14 -7.76 -4.58 -6.43
C CYS A 14 -7.92 -5.49 -5.20
N GLN A 15 -7.12 -6.56 -5.13
CA GLN A 15 -7.05 -7.44 -3.95
C GLN A 15 -6.12 -6.86 -2.87
N ASP A 16 -5.16 -6.03 -3.27
CA ASP A 16 -4.16 -5.43 -2.38
C ASP A 16 -3.62 -4.14 -3.01
N ALA A 17 -3.30 -3.16 -2.17
CA ALA A 17 -2.75 -1.87 -2.59
C ALA A 17 -1.79 -1.34 -1.53
N ALA A 18 -0.68 -0.73 -1.95
CA ALA A 18 0.26 -0.09 -1.05
C ALA A 18 0.98 1.09 -1.69
N ILE A 19 1.44 1.98 -0.82
CA ILE A 19 2.27 3.13 -1.18
C ILE A 19 3.63 2.91 -0.55
N VAL A 20 4.65 2.89 -1.39
CA VAL A 20 6.03 2.60 -1.00
C VAL A 20 6.91 3.77 -1.44
N GLY A 21 7.71 4.30 -0.53
CA GLY A 21 8.74 5.27 -0.87
C GLY A 21 9.91 4.58 -1.56
N TYR A 22 10.38 5.09 -2.70
CA TYR A 22 11.50 4.50 -3.44
C TYR A 22 12.83 5.25 -3.29
N THR A 23 12.78 6.49 -2.79
CA THR A 23 13.94 7.39 -2.68
C THR A 23 14.66 7.22 -1.33
N ASP A 24 14.46 8.16 -0.40
CA ASP A 24 15.18 8.21 0.89
C ASP A 24 14.50 7.37 1.97
N ALA A 25 13.18 7.21 1.84
CA ALA A 25 12.33 6.49 2.79
C ALA A 25 11.83 5.20 2.14
N LYS A 26 12.75 4.26 1.92
CA LYS A 26 12.48 2.89 1.42
C LYS A 26 11.75 2.06 2.46
N TYR A 27 10.48 2.37 2.64
CA TYR A 27 9.56 1.58 3.44
C TYR A 27 8.13 1.81 2.94
N VAL A 28 7.24 0.89 3.34
CA VAL A 28 5.81 0.98 3.04
C VAL A 28 5.19 2.09 3.89
N TRP A 29 4.70 3.14 3.24
CA TRP A 29 4.07 4.29 3.89
C TRP A 29 2.59 4.05 4.22
N ALA A 30 1.90 3.22 3.44
CA ALA A 30 0.60 2.64 3.76
C ALA A 30 0.38 1.38 2.93
N SER A 31 -0.40 0.45 3.45
CA SER A 31 -0.80 -0.77 2.75
C SER A 31 -2.21 -1.17 3.15
N PHE A 32 -2.83 -2.04 2.36
CA PHE A 32 -4.09 -2.66 2.72
C PHE A 32 -3.87 -3.63 3.89
N GLY A 33 -4.76 -3.57 4.89
CA GLY A 33 -4.65 -4.36 6.10
C GLY A 33 -4.74 -5.86 5.81
N GLY A 34 -3.66 -6.60 6.06
CA GLY A 34 -3.59 -8.04 5.80
C GLY A 34 -3.14 -8.40 4.37
N GLY A 35 -2.75 -7.41 3.56
CA GLY A 35 -2.16 -7.62 2.23
C GLY A 35 -0.72 -8.16 2.27
N THR A 36 -0.27 -8.68 1.13
CA THR A 36 1.12 -9.10 0.90
C THR A 36 2.05 -7.89 0.88
N PHE A 37 1.58 -6.75 0.37
CA PHE A 37 2.37 -5.52 0.31
C PHE A 37 2.69 -4.94 1.70
N ALA A 38 1.94 -5.28 2.75
CA ALA A 38 2.22 -4.86 4.12
C ALA A 38 3.50 -5.51 4.69
N ASN A 39 3.84 -6.71 4.20
CA ASN A 39 5.01 -7.48 4.63
C ASN A 39 6.22 -7.33 3.71
N MET A 40 6.13 -6.46 2.69
CA MET A 40 7.26 -6.22 1.79
C MET A 40 8.34 -5.39 2.48
N THR A 41 9.57 -5.89 2.42
CA THR A 41 10.80 -5.15 2.69
C THR A 41 11.39 -4.69 1.35
N VAL A 42 11.73 -3.41 1.24
CA VAL A 42 12.32 -2.78 0.04
C VAL A 42 13.77 -2.38 0.24
#